data_AF-A0A7S4K780-F1
#
_entry.id   AF-A0A7S4K780-F1
#
_cell.length_a   1.000
_cell.length_b   1.000
_cell.length_c   1.000
_cell.angle_alpha   90.00
_cell.angle_beta   90.00
_cell.angle_gamma   90.00
#
_symmetry.space_group_name_H-M   'P 1'
#
loop_
_entity.id
_entity.type
_entity.pdbx_description
1 polymer ?
#
loop_
_entity_poly.entity_id
_entity_poly.type
_entity_poly.pdbx_seq_one_letter_code
_entity_poly.pdbx_strand_id
1 'polypeptide(L)'
;MGPLNAEAECPICTDELSPTDVLHPPQCAARCGYNFCLSCVESLISSSRDDYLEASDGNRHVKVLLQCPNCRSDLSPTIRDTALLRRADNLDGAARAGSDSELSASELRMKNAMSDPDVREALSDARMKEAEFFAKDDICERGGFEMSFSSECEEVVAVAQADSLTQAESTDSFSATAAWAEKEREAPTAIDATLFGGYEFCMTSDEKRFVTEMMTSGSTTKLSAAALFLCDVVRMSREGKTAASREREAMSTVKVLVDEAKAAKEKAALKAAGITAQTTARLSAASRGRRSRGLG
;
A
#
# COMPACT_ATOMS: atom_id res chain seq x y z
N MET A 1 21.63 -0.23 -38.53
CA MET A 1 20.43 -0.76 -37.83
C MET A 1 19.76 -1.80 -38.72
N GLY A 2 19.29 -2.91 -38.16
CA GLY A 2 18.63 -4.00 -38.93
C GLY A 2 17.16 -3.70 -39.24
N PRO A 3 16.49 -4.49 -40.10
CA PRO A 3 15.07 -4.33 -40.36
C PRO A 3 14.23 -4.61 -39.11
N LEU A 4 13.28 -3.72 -38.83
CA LEU A 4 12.29 -3.83 -37.76
C LEU A 4 11.25 -4.90 -38.15
N ASN A 5 11.59 -6.17 -37.98
CA ASN A 5 10.67 -7.27 -38.20
C ASN A 5 9.66 -7.38 -37.05
N ALA A 6 8.46 -7.83 -37.44
CA ALA A 6 7.26 -8.13 -36.68
C ALA A 6 7.43 -8.57 -35.21
N GLU A 7 6.42 -8.21 -34.41
CA GLU A 7 6.08 -8.88 -33.14
C GLU A 7 7.27 -8.93 -32.17
N ALA A 8 7.66 -7.75 -31.68
CA ALA A 8 8.63 -7.62 -30.61
C ALA A 8 8.01 -8.13 -29.28
N GLU A 9 8.08 -9.44 -29.05
CA GLU A 9 7.70 -10.09 -27.80
C GLU A 9 8.62 -9.68 -26.65
N CYS A 10 8.07 -9.62 -25.44
CA CYS A 10 8.82 -9.38 -24.22
C CYS A 10 9.69 -10.62 -23.88
N PRO A 11 11.03 -10.53 -23.84
CA PRO A 11 11.94 -11.66 -23.60
C PRO A 11 11.95 -12.17 -22.15
N ILE A 12 10.94 -11.82 -21.34
CA ILE A 12 10.76 -12.24 -19.94
C ILE A 12 9.43 -12.98 -19.75
N CYS A 13 8.32 -12.46 -20.32
CA CYS A 13 6.98 -13.03 -20.17
C CYS A 13 6.33 -13.50 -21.48
N THR A 14 6.98 -13.31 -22.64
CA THR A 14 6.48 -13.61 -24.00
C THR A 14 5.20 -12.88 -24.44
N ASP A 15 4.71 -11.92 -23.66
CA ASP A 15 3.65 -11.00 -24.08
C ASP A 15 4.16 -9.99 -25.14
N GLU A 16 3.30 -9.51 -26.04
CA GLU A 16 3.61 -8.43 -26.99
C GLU A 16 4.06 -7.14 -26.26
N LEU A 17 5.14 -6.49 -26.74
CA LEU A 17 5.52 -5.17 -26.24
C LEU A 17 4.54 -4.09 -26.71
N SER A 18 4.07 -3.26 -25.78
CA SER A 18 3.20 -2.14 -26.13
C SER A 18 3.94 -1.06 -26.95
N PRO A 19 3.24 -0.22 -27.74
CA PRO A 19 3.89 0.87 -28.48
C PRO A 19 4.71 1.81 -27.59
N THR A 20 4.32 1.99 -26.32
CA THR A 20 5.04 2.82 -25.35
C THR A 20 6.26 2.11 -24.77
N ASP A 21 6.23 0.77 -24.63
CA ASP A 21 7.43 -0.01 -24.30
C ASP A 21 8.50 0.13 -25.38
N VAL A 22 8.08 0.15 -26.66
CA VAL A 22 8.98 0.35 -27.82
C VAL A 22 9.48 1.80 -27.90
N LEU A 23 8.63 2.78 -27.60
CA LEU A 23 8.97 4.22 -27.61
C LEU A 23 9.98 4.60 -26.51
N HIS A 24 9.84 4.01 -25.31
CA HIS A 24 10.68 4.29 -24.14
C HIS A 24 11.48 3.05 -23.71
N PRO A 25 12.53 2.65 -24.45
CA PRO A 25 13.33 1.47 -24.10
C PRO A 25 14.22 1.71 -22.85
N PRO A 26 14.55 0.67 -22.06
CA PRO A 26 15.29 0.85 -20.81
C PRO A 26 16.74 1.30 -21.05
N GLN A 27 17.15 2.35 -20.34
CA GLN A 27 18.45 3.00 -20.51
C GLN A 27 19.58 2.20 -19.82
N CYS A 28 19.91 1.00 -20.35
CA CYS A 28 21.09 0.22 -19.95
C CYS A 28 22.36 1.03 -20.23
N ALA A 29 23.20 1.25 -19.21
CA ALA A 29 24.44 2.03 -19.34
C ALA A 29 25.45 1.43 -20.35
N ALA A 30 25.35 0.12 -20.64
CA ALA A 30 26.12 -0.56 -21.69
C ALA A 30 25.37 -0.62 -23.06
N ARG A 31 24.30 0.17 -23.24
CA ARG A 31 23.51 0.38 -24.48
C ARG A 31 23.13 -0.88 -25.27
N CYS A 32 22.87 -2.00 -24.59
CA CYS A 32 22.66 -3.30 -25.23
C CYS A 32 21.32 -3.50 -25.98
N GLY A 33 20.46 -2.47 -26.08
CA GLY A 33 19.18 -2.53 -26.78
C GLY A 33 18.12 -3.48 -26.18
N TYR A 34 18.36 -4.07 -25.00
CA TYR A 34 17.43 -5.04 -24.40
C TYR A 34 16.17 -4.36 -23.84
N ASN A 35 15.03 -4.68 -24.42
CA ASN A 35 13.71 -4.17 -24.05
C ASN A 35 12.82 -5.29 -23.48
N PHE A 36 11.87 -4.94 -22.62
CA PHE A 36 10.91 -5.82 -21.96
C PHE A 36 9.70 -4.99 -21.48
N CYS A 37 8.52 -5.59 -21.29
CA CYS A 37 7.26 -4.86 -21.09
C CYS A 37 7.17 -4.14 -19.74
N LEU A 38 6.30 -3.12 -19.66
CA LEU A 38 6.05 -2.33 -18.45
C LEU A 38 5.71 -3.22 -17.23
N SER A 39 4.90 -4.27 -17.40
CA SER A 39 4.57 -5.21 -16.32
C SER A 39 5.80 -5.92 -15.74
N CYS A 40 6.79 -6.26 -16.58
CA CYS A 40 8.06 -6.83 -16.14
C CYS A 40 8.99 -5.77 -15.50
N VAL A 41 8.96 -4.52 -15.99
CA VAL A 41 9.65 -3.39 -15.34
C VAL A 41 9.10 -3.13 -13.93
N GLU A 42 7.79 -3.07 -13.77
CA GLU A 42 7.13 -2.85 -12.48
C GLU A 42 7.34 -4.01 -11.51
N SER A 43 7.36 -5.25 -12.02
CA SER A 43 7.69 -6.44 -11.25
C SER A 43 9.14 -6.41 -10.74
N LEU A 44 10.12 -6.08 -11.61
CA LEU A 44 11.53 -5.92 -11.25
C LEU A 44 11.75 -4.80 -10.23
N ILE A 45 11.05 -3.66 -10.39
CA ILE A 45 11.07 -2.57 -9.40
C ILE A 45 10.49 -3.02 -8.06
N SER A 46 9.39 -3.78 -8.06
CA SER A 46 8.74 -4.26 -6.84
C SER A 46 9.64 -5.24 -6.07
N SER A 47 10.17 -6.27 -6.73
CA SER A 47 11.09 -7.23 -6.10
C SER A 47 12.44 -6.64 -5.65
N SER A 48 12.81 -5.44 -6.12
CA SER A 48 13.95 -4.68 -5.60
C SER A 48 13.64 -3.87 -4.32
N ARG A 49 12.35 -3.70 -4.00
CA ARG A 49 11.88 -3.03 -2.77
C ARG A 49 11.63 -4.02 -1.65
N ASP A 50 11.20 -5.23 -1.98
CA ASP A 50 10.96 -6.31 -1.02
C ASP A 50 12.19 -6.56 -0.13
N ASP A 51 11.94 -6.74 1.16
CA ASP A 51 12.96 -7.12 2.13
C ASP A 51 13.46 -8.56 1.89
N TYR A 52 14.63 -8.89 2.45
CA TYR A 52 15.26 -10.20 2.29
C TYR A 52 14.30 -11.35 2.62
N LEU A 53 14.00 -12.18 1.63
CA LEU A 53 13.27 -13.42 1.84
C LEU A 53 14.19 -14.41 2.58
N GLU A 54 13.80 -14.76 3.80
CA GLU A 54 14.49 -15.78 4.59
C GLU A 54 14.13 -17.16 4.02
N ALA A 55 15.11 -17.82 3.39
CA ALA A 55 14.93 -19.14 2.81
C ALA A 55 14.83 -20.22 3.90
N SER A 56 14.31 -21.40 3.55
CA SER A 56 14.04 -22.48 4.52
C SER A 56 15.29 -23.08 5.21
N ASP A 57 16.49 -22.67 4.81
CA ASP A 57 17.77 -23.01 5.44
C ASP A 57 18.25 -21.94 6.44
N GLY A 58 17.52 -20.83 6.60
CA GLY A 58 17.87 -19.67 7.42
C GLY A 58 18.78 -18.66 6.72
N ASN A 59 19.14 -18.85 5.44
CA ASN A 59 19.85 -17.83 4.68
C ASN A 59 18.89 -16.73 4.22
N ARG A 60 19.23 -15.49 4.55
CA ARG A 60 18.56 -14.29 4.04
C ARG A 60 19.00 -14.04 2.61
N HIS A 61 18.26 -14.61 1.66
CA HIS A 61 18.73 -14.68 0.29
C HIS A 61 18.57 -13.34 -0.44
N VAL A 62 19.68 -12.95 -1.08
CA VAL A 62 19.84 -11.98 -2.18
C VAL A 62 18.64 -11.04 -2.44
N LYS A 63 18.77 -9.79 -1.98
CA LYS A 63 17.97 -8.67 -2.48
C LYS A 63 18.12 -8.56 -4.01
N VAL A 64 17.00 -8.47 -4.74
CA VAL A 64 17.03 -8.32 -6.19
C VAL A 64 17.64 -6.98 -6.57
N LEU A 65 18.74 -7.01 -7.32
CA LEU A 65 19.38 -5.81 -7.86
C LEU A 65 18.67 -5.40 -9.15
N LEU A 66 18.53 -4.08 -9.35
CA LEU A 66 18.00 -3.50 -10.59
C LEU A 66 19.07 -3.54 -11.69
N GLN A 67 19.44 -4.75 -12.11
CA GLN A 67 20.39 -4.98 -13.20
C GLN A 67 19.65 -5.43 -14.47
N CYS A 68 20.17 -5.03 -15.63
CA CYS A 68 19.62 -5.49 -16.90
C CYS A 68 19.85 -7.00 -17.08
N PRO A 69 18.82 -7.80 -17.42
CA PRO A 69 18.97 -9.24 -17.64
C PRO A 69 20.02 -9.62 -18.69
N ASN A 70 20.19 -8.79 -19.72
CA ASN A 70 21.17 -8.97 -20.79
C ASN A 70 22.55 -8.38 -20.44
N CYS A 71 22.65 -7.06 -20.28
CA CYS A 71 23.95 -6.40 -20.11
C CYS A 71 24.54 -6.47 -18.68
N ARG A 72 23.76 -6.89 -17.67
CA ARG A 72 24.07 -6.79 -16.23
C ARG A 72 24.52 -5.40 -15.73
N SER A 73 24.39 -4.34 -16.55
CA SER A 73 24.60 -2.98 -16.07
C SER A 73 23.56 -2.66 -15.01
N ASP A 74 23.89 -1.74 -14.12
CA ASP A 74 22.90 -1.11 -13.27
C ASP A 74 21.84 -0.39 -14.13
N LEU A 75 20.59 -0.47 -13.69
CA LEU A 75 19.42 0.23 -14.19
C LEU A 75 18.76 1.06 -13.07
N SER A 76 19.24 0.97 -11.82
CA SER A 76 18.74 1.74 -10.67
C SER A 76 18.49 3.23 -10.92
N PRO A 77 19.37 3.99 -11.63
CA PRO A 77 19.16 5.42 -11.84
C PRO A 77 18.10 5.78 -12.89
N THR A 78 17.70 4.86 -13.78
CA THR A 78 16.88 5.17 -14.98
C THR A 78 15.59 4.37 -15.09
N ILE A 79 15.53 3.15 -14.50
CA ILE A 79 14.40 2.23 -14.70
C ILE A 79 13.06 2.76 -14.18
N ARG A 80 13.08 3.61 -13.16
CA ARG A 80 11.89 4.26 -12.60
C ARG A 80 11.33 5.33 -13.53
N ASP A 81 12.22 6.09 -14.14
CA ASP A 81 11.90 7.16 -15.09
C ASP A 81 11.33 6.54 -16.38
N THR A 82 11.94 5.46 -16.89
CA THR A 82 11.37 4.65 -17.99
C THR A 82 9.97 4.12 -17.66
N ALA A 83 9.74 3.60 -16.44
CA ALA A 83 8.43 3.12 -16.02
C ALA A 83 7.38 4.25 -15.94
N LEU A 84 7.78 5.42 -15.43
CA LEU A 84 6.94 6.61 -15.32
C LEU A 84 6.50 7.12 -16.71
N LEU A 85 7.42 7.21 -17.66
CA LEU A 85 7.16 7.63 -19.04
C LEU A 85 6.16 6.70 -19.74
N ARG A 86 6.42 5.39 -19.74
CA ARG A 86 5.52 4.38 -20.31
C ARG A 86 4.11 4.44 -19.72
N ARG A 87 4.01 4.60 -18.40
CA ARG A 87 2.72 4.68 -17.70
C ARG A 87 1.95 5.95 -18.06
N ALA A 88 2.64 7.09 -18.23
CA ALA A 88 2.02 8.33 -18.68
C ALA A 88 1.55 8.25 -20.14
N ASP A 89 2.40 7.82 -21.07
CA ASP A 89 2.03 7.72 -22.50
C ASP A 89 0.94 6.64 -22.74
N ASN A 90 0.86 5.59 -21.92
CA ASN A 90 -0.26 4.63 -21.93
C ASN A 90 -1.59 5.28 -21.48
N LEU A 91 -1.56 6.11 -20.43
CA LEU A 91 -2.74 6.85 -19.96
C LEU A 91 -3.18 7.92 -20.98
N ASP A 92 -2.24 8.62 -21.59
CA ASP A 92 -2.49 9.57 -22.68
C ASP A 92 -3.08 8.87 -23.91
N GLY A 93 -2.64 7.65 -24.23
CA GLY A 93 -3.23 6.81 -25.26
C GLY A 93 -4.69 6.48 -24.97
N ALA A 94 -5.00 6.00 -23.76
CA ALA A 94 -6.36 5.70 -23.33
C ALA A 94 -7.27 6.94 -23.29
N ALA A 95 -6.79 8.04 -22.71
CA ALA A 95 -7.54 9.30 -22.58
C ALA A 95 -7.72 10.06 -23.90
N ARG A 96 -7.02 9.68 -24.99
CA ARG A 96 -7.28 10.14 -26.35
C ARG A 96 -8.25 9.24 -27.12
N ALA A 97 -8.43 7.99 -26.70
CA ALA A 97 -9.28 7.02 -27.37
C ALA A 97 -10.75 7.09 -26.93
N GLY A 98 -11.02 7.56 -25.71
CA GLY A 98 -12.38 7.69 -25.15
C GLY A 98 -12.55 8.95 -24.31
N SER A 99 -13.80 9.18 -23.90
CA SER A 99 -14.17 10.20 -22.90
C SER A 99 -13.90 9.72 -21.48
N ASP A 100 -13.76 10.64 -20.53
CA ASP A 100 -13.52 10.30 -19.12
C ASP A 100 -14.63 9.43 -18.48
N SER A 101 -15.82 9.39 -19.10
CA SER A 101 -16.93 8.50 -18.75
C SER A 101 -16.67 7.02 -19.05
N GLU A 102 -15.70 6.72 -19.92
CA GLU A 102 -15.36 5.36 -20.38
C GLU A 102 -14.13 4.78 -19.66
N LEU A 103 -13.35 5.64 -18.99
CA LEU A 103 -12.21 5.23 -18.17
C LEU A 103 -12.69 4.56 -16.85
N SER A 104 -12.02 3.49 -16.43
CA SER A 104 -12.32 2.88 -15.13
C SER A 104 -11.99 3.84 -13.98
N ALA A 105 -12.63 3.66 -12.82
CA ALA A 105 -12.33 4.45 -11.62
C ALA A 105 -10.85 4.34 -11.19
N SER A 106 -10.15 3.26 -11.57
CA SER A 106 -8.70 3.08 -11.43
C SER A 106 -7.91 4.02 -12.35
N GLU A 107 -8.26 4.06 -13.65
CA GLU A 107 -7.59 4.91 -14.65
C GLU A 107 -7.86 6.39 -14.38
N LEU A 108 -9.09 6.78 -13.99
CA LEU A 108 -9.39 8.15 -13.58
C LEU A 108 -8.57 8.60 -12.37
N ARG A 109 -8.41 7.74 -11.35
CA ARG A 109 -7.51 8.05 -10.22
C ARG A 109 -6.06 8.20 -10.68
N MET A 110 -5.60 7.37 -11.62
CA MET A 110 -4.22 7.43 -12.11
C MET A 110 -3.98 8.64 -13.03
N LYS A 111 -4.94 9.02 -13.88
CA LYS A 111 -4.96 10.24 -14.70
C LYS A 111 -4.92 11.50 -13.83
N ASN A 112 -5.72 11.53 -12.77
CA ASN A 112 -5.71 12.62 -11.79
C ASN A 112 -4.36 12.69 -11.04
N ALA A 113 -3.76 11.55 -10.68
CA ALA A 113 -2.43 11.52 -10.07
C ALA A 113 -1.31 11.98 -11.03
N MET A 114 -1.42 11.71 -12.34
CA MET A 114 -0.49 12.25 -13.36
C MET A 114 -0.70 13.75 -13.63
N SER A 115 -1.81 14.33 -13.15
CA SER A 115 -2.10 15.77 -13.28
C SER A 115 -1.47 16.61 -12.16
N ASP A 116 -0.96 15.95 -11.11
CA ASP A 116 -0.28 16.57 -9.97
C ASP A 116 1.02 17.30 -10.41
N PRO A 117 1.31 18.50 -9.88
CA PRO A 117 2.49 19.28 -10.29
C PRO A 117 3.81 18.54 -10.08
N ASP A 118 3.97 17.81 -8.97
CA ASP A 118 5.24 17.14 -8.62
C ASP A 118 5.47 15.95 -9.58
N VAL A 119 4.40 15.25 -9.96
CA VAL A 119 4.44 14.15 -10.94
C VAL A 119 4.71 14.68 -12.35
N ARG A 120 4.18 15.86 -12.69
CA ARG A 120 4.46 16.54 -13.98
C ARG A 120 5.90 17.04 -14.08
N GLU A 121 6.48 17.54 -13.00
CA GLU A 121 7.91 17.89 -12.94
C GLU A 121 8.78 16.64 -13.12
N ALA A 122 8.49 15.56 -12.38
CA ALA A 122 9.19 14.28 -12.54
C ALA A 122 9.07 13.68 -13.95
N LEU A 123 7.92 13.85 -14.63
CA LEU A 123 7.74 13.47 -16.04
C LEU A 123 8.58 14.32 -17.00
N SER A 124 8.70 15.63 -16.75
CA SER A 124 9.56 16.53 -17.53
C SER A 124 11.03 16.12 -17.40
N ASP A 125 11.49 15.90 -16.17
CA ASP A 125 12.85 15.41 -15.86
C ASP A 125 13.15 14.06 -16.51
N ALA A 126 12.19 13.12 -16.47
CA ALA A 126 12.34 11.82 -17.13
C ALA A 126 12.50 11.97 -18.65
N ARG A 127 11.71 12.82 -19.31
CA ARG A 127 11.84 13.11 -20.76
C ARG A 127 13.18 13.79 -21.08
N MET A 128 13.66 14.71 -20.24
CA MET A 128 14.96 15.36 -20.44
C MET A 128 16.13 14.36 -20.34
N LYS A 129 16.15 13.51 -19.31
CA LYS A 129 17.19 12.47 -19.14
C LYS A 129 17.18 11.47 -20.30
N GLU A 130 16.00 11.06 -20.75
CA GLU A 130 15.86 10.16 -21.91
C GLU A 130 16.41 10.78 -23.19
N ALA A 131 16.07 12.04 -23.47
CA ALA A 131 16.61 12.77 -24.60
C ALA A 131 18.15 12.93 -24.51
N GLU A 132 18.69 13.26 -23.33
CA GLU A 132 20.14 13.37 -23.11
C GLU A 132 20.84 12.00 -23.25
N PHE A 133 20.19 10.91 -22.84
CA PHE A 133 20.74 9.56 -22.94
C PHE A 133 20.89 9.11 -24.39
N PHE A 134 19.89 9.34 -25.24
CA PHE A 134 19.92 8.90 -26.64
C PHE A 134 20.61 9.89 -27.60
N ALA A 135 20.56 11.21 -27.35
CA ALA A 135 21.30 12.19 -28.16
C ALA A 135 22.83 11.96 -28.15
N LYS A 136 23.35 11.27 -27.13
CA LYS A 136 24.75 10.86 -27.00
C LYS A 136 25.14 9.63 -27.84
N ASP A 137 24.25 9.05 -28.65
CA ASP A 137 24.62 7.99 -29.63
C ASP A 137 24.97 8.59 -31.00
N ASP A 138 24.20 9.56 -31.50
CA ASP A 138 24.38 10.21 -32.81
C ASP A 138 25.77 10.83 -33.03
N ILE A 139 26.42 11.26 -31.94
CA ILE A 139 27.74 11.92 -31.96
C ILE A 139 28.86 10.90 -32.22
N CYS A 140 28.71 9.66 -31.73
CA CYS A 140 29.78 8.65 -31.76
C CYS A 140 29.90 7.96 -33.13
N GLU A 141 28.79 7.59 -33.79
CA GLU A 141 28.84 6.85 -35.06
C GLU A 141 29.34 7.70 -36.24
N ARG A 142 29.26 9.04 -36.15
CA ARG A 142 29.58 9.97 -37.25
C ARG A 142 31.00 10.56 -37.19
N GLY A 143 31.75 10.30 -36.12
CA GLY A 143 32.86 11.14 -35.66
C GLY A 143 34.24 10.48 -35.56
N GLY A 144 34.62 9.59 -36.49
CA GLY A 144 35.97 9.01 -36.59
C GLY A 144 37.06 10.00 -37.08
N PHE A 145 37.01 11.25 -36.62
CA PHE A 145 37.86 12.36 -37.04
C PHE A 145 38.36 13.13 -35.81
N GLU A 146 39.68 13.11 -35.58
CA GLU A 146 40.31 13.76 -34.41
C GLU A 146 40.19 15.28 -34.48
N MET A 147 39.13 15.85 -33.90
CA MET A 147 39.05 17.30 -33.69
C MET A 147 39.80 17.71 -32.42
N SER A 148 40.99 18.28 -32.62
CA SER A 148 41.74 19.01 -31.61
C SER A 148 40.86 20.09 -30.97
N PHE A 149 40.75 20.07 -29.64
CA PHE A 149 39.78 20.85 -28.88
C PHE A 149 40.11 22.35 -28.83
N SER A 150 39.45 23.14 -29.70
CA SER A 150 39.36 24.60 -29.58
C SER A 150 38.10 24.96 -28.81
N SER A 151 38.27 25.46 -27.57
CA SER A 151 37.20 25.73 -26.62
C SER A 151 36.60 27.13 -26.77
N GLU A 152 35.43 27.27 -27.41
CA GLU A 152 34.59 28.48 -27.36
C GLU A 152 33.14 28.17 -27.82
N CYS A 153 32.21 29.12 -27.60
CA CYS A 153 30.75 29.06 -27.81
C CYS A 153 30.00 28.09 -26.86
N GLU A 154 29.32 28.53 -25.78
CA GLU A 154 28.18 29.46 -25.58
C GLU A 154 26.77 28.84 -25.65
N GLU A 155 25.86 29.49 -24.93
CA GLU A 155 24.58 29.00 -24.41
C GLU A 155 23.40 29.40 -25.31
N VAL A 156 22.42 28.49 -25.51
CA VAL A 156 21.12 28.83 -26.12
C VAL A 156 19.98 28.12 -25.40
N VAL A 157 19.30 28.84 -24.51
CA VAL A 157 18.05 28.39 -23.87
C VAL A 157 16.87 28.68 -24.79
N ALA A 158 16.00 27.70 -25.01
CA ALA A 158 14.76 27.84 -25.78
C ALA A 158 13.53 27.68 -24.87
N VAL A 159 12.49 28.49 -25.11
CA VAL A 159 11.33 28.64 -24.21
C VAL A 159 10.01 28.34 -24.94
N ALA A 160 9.17 27.50 -24.32
CA ALA A 160 7.73 27.41 -24.58
C ALA A 160 7.06 27.06 -23.23
N GLN A 161 6.44 28.01 -22.53
CA GLN A 161 5.10 28.58 -22.76
C GLN A 161 3.96 27.55 -22.61
N ALA A 162 2.99 27.89 -21.76
CA ALA A 162 1.77 27.14 -21.48
C ALA A 162 0.57 27.81 -22.13
N ASP A 163 -0.61 27.17 -22.13
CA ASP A 163 -1.84 27.90 -21.80
C ASP A 163 -3.05 27.03 -21.41
N SER A 164 -4.06 27.73 -20.87
CA SER A 164 -5.49 27.40 -20.79
C SER A 164 -6.01 26.40 -19.74
N LEU A 165 -6.86 26.94 -18.85
CA LEU A 165 -7.80 26.25 -17.96
C LEU A 165 -9.23 26.50 -18.44
N THR A 166 -10.11 25.50 -18.39
CA THR A 166 -11.57 25.71 -18.41
C THR A 166 -12.27 24.81 -17.39
N GLN A 167 -13.10 25.42 -16.53
CA GLN A 167 -14.00 24.71 -15.63
C GLN A 167 -15.35 24.42 -16.31
N ALA A 168 -16.02 23.35 -15.90
CA ALA A 168 -17.46 23.17 -16.09
C ALA A 168 -18.05 22.44 -14.87
N GLU A 169 -19.13 22.96 -14.30
CA GLU A 169 -19.87 22.38 -13.18
C GLU A 169 -21.14 21.67 -13.69
N SER A 170 -21.54 20.52 -13.12
CA SER A 170 -22.97 20.12 -13.04
C SER A 170 -23.26 18.94 -12.09
N THR A 171 -23.88 19.26 -10.95
CA THR A 171 -25.02 18.58 -10.28
C THR A 171 -25.18 17.06 -10.28
N ASP A 172 -25.41 16.51 -9.08
CA ASP A 172 -25.74 15.12 -8.75
C ASP A 172 -27.06 14.56 -9.32
N SER A 173 -27.13 13.22 -9.42
CA SER A 173 -28.36 12.44 -9.17
C SER A 173 -28.01 11.02 -8.68
N PHE A 174 -28.96 10.31 -8.05
CA PHE A 174 -28.66 9.25 -7.06
C PHE A 174 -29.48 7.94 -7.24
N SER A 175 -28.94 6.81 -6.73
CA SER A 175 -29.60 5.47 -6.62
C SER A 175 -29.85 4.72 -7.95
N ALA A 176 -30.06 3.39 -8.05
CA ALA A 176 -30.18 2.26 -7.09
C ALA A 176 -30.06 0.90 -7.86
N THR A 177 -29.82 -0.32 -7.33
CA THR A 177 -29.25 -0.86 -6.06
C THR A 177 -29.07 -2.39 -6.20
N ALA A 178 -27.90 -2.96 -5.92
CA ALA A 178 -27.66 -4.40 -5.62
C ALA A 178 -26.37 -4.51 -4.76
N ALA A 179 -26.22 -5.25 -3.66
CA ALA A 179 -26.81 -6.51 -3.17
C ALA A 179 -26.24 -7.79 -3.80
N TRP A 180 -25.17 -8.33 -3.20
CA TRP A 180 -24.81 -9.76 -2.95
C TRP A 180 -23.81 -9.71 -1.76
N ALA A 181 -24.03 -10.41 -0.63
CA ALA A 181 -23.79 -11.85 -0.41
C ALA A 181 -22.29 -12.21 -0.56
N GLU A 182 -21.45 -11.75 0.37
CA GLU A 182 -21.01 -12.43 1.61
C GLU A 182 -19.76 -13.33 1.47
N LYS A 183 -18.68 -12.88 2.13
CA LYS A 183 -17.78 -13.72 2.93
C LYS A 183 -16.80 -14.64 2.19
N GLU A 184 -15.98 -14.05 1.32
CA GLU A 184 -14.60 -14.56 1.18
C GLU A 184 -13.78 -14.25 2.44
N ARG A 185 -12.79 -15.10 2.71
CA ARG A 185 -11.93 -15.01 3.91
C ARG A 185 -10.67 -14.22 3.55
N GLU A 186 -10.85 -12.91 3.38
CA GLU A 186 -9.80 -12.00 2.91
C GLU A 186 -8.50 -12.15 3.72
N ALA A 187 -7.37 -12.02 3.00
CA ALA A 187 -6.05 -12.04 3.60
C ALA A 187 -5.89 -10.88 4.61
N PRO A 188 -4.99 -10.99 5.60
CA PRO A 188 -4.70 -9.90 6.52
C PRO A 188 -4.40 -8.58 5.80
N THR A 189 -5.40 -7.69 5.74
CA THR A 189 -5.25 -6.36 5.17
C THR A 189 -4.09 -5.65 5.85
N ALA A 190 -3.13 -5.18 5.04
CA ALA A 190 -1.98 -4.43 5.51
C ALA A 190 -2.48 -3.09 6.08
N ILE A 191 -2.02 -2.77 7.28
CA ILE A 191 -2.42 -1.53 7.95
C ILE A 191 -1.62 -0.39 7.33
N ASP A 192 -2.26 0.40 6.47
CA ASP A 192 -1.67 1.63 5.93
C ASP A 192 -1.61 2.69 7.04
N ALA A 193 -0.40 2.96 7.52
CA ALA A 193 -0.15 3.93 8.59
C ALA A 193 -0.45 5.39 8.16
N THR A 194 -0.43 5.70 6.86
CA THR A 194 -0.61 7.07 6.37
C THR A 194 -2.04 7.59 6.58
N LEU A 195 -3.04 6.68 6.58
CA LEU A 195 -4.46 6.99 6.76
C LEU A 195 -4.80 7.60 8.13
N PHE A 196 -3.96 7.38 9.16
CA PHE A 196 -4.29 7.79 10.54
C PHE A 196 -3.79 9.17 10.93
N GLY A 197 -2.96 9.83 10.12
CA GLY A 197 -2.50 11.21 10.35
C GLY A 197 -1.84 11.46 11.72
N GLY A 198 -1.18 10.45 12.30
CA GLY A 198 -0.56 10.52 13.63
C GLY A 198 -1.44 10.03 14.79
N TYR A 199 -2.70 9.62 14.56
CA TYR A 199 -3.58 9.08 15.61
C TYR A 199 -3.41 7.58 15.88
N GLU A 200 -2.50 6.90 15.18
CA GLU A 200 -2.26 5.46 15.31
C GLU A 200 -1.79 5.02 16.71
N PHE A 201 -1.27 5.91 17.57
CA PHE A 201 -0.99 5.58 18.97
C PHE A 201 -2.24 5.57 19.88
N CYS A 202 -3.36 6.12 19.43
CA CYS A 202 -4.64 6.12 20.16
C CYS A 202 -5.51 4.88 19.86
N MET A 203 -5.20 4.14 18.79
CA MET A 203 -6.00 3.02 18.25
C MET A 203 -5.36 1.66 18.52
N THR A 204 -6.18 0.63 18.77
CA THR A 204 -5.71 -0.77 18.80
C THR A 204 -5.42 -1.29 17.39
N SER A 205 -4.74 -2.43 17.26
CA SER A 205 -4.46 -3.05 15.96
C SER A 205 -5.73 -3.43 15.18
N ASP A 206 -6.79 -3.85 15.88
CA ASP A 206 -8.06 -4.22 15.27
C ASP A 206 -8.84 -2.99 14.78
N GLU A 207 -8.82 -1.89 15.55
CA GLU A 207 -9.40 -0.61 15.14
C GLU A 207 -8.71 -0.03 13.91
N LYS A 208 -7.37 -0.17 13.81
CA LYS A 208 -6.61 0.22 12.62
C LYS A 208 -7.04 -0.56 11.40
N ARG A 209 -7.08 -1.90 11.48
CA ARG A 209 -7.58 -2.75 10.39
C ARG A 209 -8.99 -2.36 9.97
N PHE A 210 -9.90 -2.16 10.93
CA PHE A 210 -11.29 -1.80 10.67
C PHE A 210 -11.42 -0.46 9.92
N VAL A 211 -10.67 0.57 10.34
CA VAL A 211 -10.63 1.86 9.65
C VAL A 211 -9.98 1.74 8.26
N THR A 212 -8.86 1.02 8.13
CA THR A 212 -8.23 0.76 6.81
C THR A 212 -9.22 0.08 5.86
N GLU A 213 -9.86 -1.02 6.27
CA GLU A 213 -10.87 -1.75 5.48
C GLU A 213 -12.03 -0.85 5.05
N MET A 214 -12.56 -0.02 5.96
CA MET A 214 -13.63 0.92 5.62
C MET A 214 -13.19 1.98 4.61
N MET A 215 -11.99 2.55 4.76
CA MET A 215 -11.48 3.60 3.87
C MET A 215 -11.06 3.05 2.49
N THR A 216 -10.47 1.85 2.41
CA THR A 216 -10.08 1.23 1.13
C THR A 216 -11.25 0.59 0.37
N SER A 217 -12.38 0.32 1.03
CA SER A 217 -13.56 -0.34 0.42
C SER A 217 -14.23 0.39 -0.76
N GLY A 218 -13.89 1.67 -0.99
CA GLY A 218 -14.54 2.51 -2.01
C GLY A 218 -16.02 2.85 -1.75
N SER A 219 -16.60 2.37 -0.64
CA SER A 219 -18.01 2.59 -0.31
C SER A 219 -18.21 3.85 0.53
N THR A 220 -19.04 4.79 0.06
CA THR A 220 -19.31 6.07 0.73
C THR A 220 -19.92 5.93 2.12
N THR A 221 -20.66 4.85 2.40
CA THR A 221 -21.24 4.56 3.71
C THR A 221 -20.23 3.95 4.69
N LYS A 222 -19.29 3.12 4.21
CA LYS A 222 -18.13 2.69 5.02
C LYS A 222 -17.20 3.87 5.30
N LEU A 223 -16.94 4.72 4.31
CA LEU A 223 -16.03 5.87 4.46
C LEU A 223 -16.60 6.93 5.43
N SER A 224 -17.90 7.19 5.43
CA SER A 224 -18.52 8.08 6.43
C SER A 224 -18.54 7.46 7.83
N ALA A 225 -18.72 6.13 7.95
CA ALA A 225 -18.57 5.42 9.22
C ALA A 225 -17.12 5.49 9.75
N ALA A 226 -16.11 5.38 8.88
CA ALA A 226 -14.71 5.57 9.24
C ALA A 226 -14.41 6.99 9.75
N ALA A 227 -14.94 8.02 9.08
CA ALA A 227 -14.80 9.40 9.50
C ALA A 227 -15.42 9.66 10.89
N LEU A 228 -16.61 9.10 11.16
CA LEU A 228 -17.24 9.18 12.48
C LEU A 228 -16.43 8.43 13.55
N PHE A 229 -15.91 7.25 13.22
CA PHE A 229 -15.05 6.48 14.13
C PHE A 229 -13.76 7.24 14.49
N LEU A 230 -13.09 7.83 13.51
CA LEU A 230 -11.90 8.66 13.73
C LEU A 230 -12.20 9.91 14.57
N CYS A 231 -13.35 10.56 14.37
CA CYS A 231 -13.80 11.65 15.24
C CYS A 231 -13.93 11.23 16.71
N ASP A 232 -14.46 10.03 16.99
CA ASP A 232 -14.53 9.48 18.35
C ASP A 232 -13.15 9.09 18.91
N VAL A 233 -12.23 8.57 18.09
CA VAL A 233 -10.83 8.35 18.49
C VAL A 233 -10.15 9.68 18.88
N VAL A 234 -10.33 10.74 18.08
CA VAL A 234 -9.80 12.08 18.38
C VAL A 234 -10.41 12.64 19.66
N ARG A 235 -11.70 12.42 19.90
CA ARG A 235 -12.37 12.82 21.15
C ARG A 235 -11.82 12.06 22.36
N MET A 236 -11.68 10.73 22.27
CA MET A 236 -11.08 9.90 23.33
C MET A 236 -9.61 10.29 23.60
N SER A 237 -8.84 10.62 22.56
CA SER A 237 -7.47 11.15 22.69
C SER A 237 -7.43 12.44 23.52
N ARG A 238 -8.33 13.39 23.25
CA ARG A 238 -8.48 14.64 24.03
C ARG A 238 -8.95 14.41 25.46
N GLU A 239 -9.68 13.33 25.72
CA GLU A 239 -10.04 12.86 27.08
C GLU A 239 -8.89 12.09 27.77
N GLY A 240 -7.71 11.95 27.14
CA GLY A 240 -6.56 11.20 27.67
C GLY A 240 -6.69 9.67 27.59
N LYS A 241 -7.72 9.15 26.91
CA LYS A 241 -8.04 7.71 26.81
C LYS A 241 -7.27 7.06 25.66
N THR A 242 -6.01 6.71 25.93
CA THR A 242 -5.18 5.91 25.01
C THR A 242 -5.74 4.48 24.82
N ALA A 243 -5.34 3.80 23.74
CA ALA A 243 -5.68 2.39 23.50
C ALA A 243 -5.38 1.50 24.73
N ALA A 244 -4.17 1.62 25.29
CA ALA A 244 -3.76 0.87 26.48
C ALA A 244 -4.56 1.20 27.76
N SER A 245 -5.26 2.33 27.82
CA SER A 245 -6.22 2.62 28.90
C SER A 245 -7.53 1.85 28.70
N ARG A 246 -8.06 1.90 27.46
CA ARG A 246 -9.29 1.21 27.05
C ARG A 246 -9.16 -0.32 27.13
N GLU A 247 -7.99 -0.86 26.78
CA GLU A 247 -7.65 -2.27 26.97
C GLU A 247 -7.66 -2.71 28.44
N ARG A 248 -7.11 -1.89 29.36
CA ARG A 248 -7.16 -2.19 30.81
C ARG A 248 -8.59 -2.16 31.35
N GLU A 249 -9.41 -1.21 30.90
CA GLU A 249 -10.82 -1.09 31.28
C GLU A 249 -11.64 -2.31 30.79
N ALA A 250 -11.40 -2.73 29.54
CA ALA A 250 -11.96 -3.96 28.98
C ALA A 250 -11.50 -5.22 29.75
N MET A 251 -10.19 -5.38 30.02
CA MET A 251 -9.66 -6.50 30.80
C MET A 251 -10.19 -6.54 32.23
N SER A 252 -10.37 -5.38 32.87
CA SER A 252 -10.99 -5.26 34.19
C SER A 252 -12.44 -5.77 34.17
N THR A 253 -13.20 -5.35 33.16
CA THR A 253 -14.59 -5.78 32.95
C THR A 253 -14.69 -7.28 32.68
N VAL A 254 -13.85 -7.82 31.79
CA VAL A 254 -13.76 -9.27 31.52
C VAL A 254 -13.40 -10.05 32.78
N LYS A 255 -12.48 -9.54 33.61
CA LYS A 255 -12.12 -10.20 34.87
C LYS A 255 -13.32 -10.30 35.82
N VAL A 256 -14.09 -9.23 36.00
CA VAL A 256 -15.31 -9.26 36.84
C VAL A 256 -16.28 -10.34 36.34
N LEU A 257 -16.55 -10.39 35.04
CA LEU A 257 -17.44 -11.40 34.43
C LEU A 257 -16.91 -12.84 34.59
N VAL A 258 -15.59 -13.04 34.55
CA VAL A 258 -14.95 -14.35 34.78
C VAL A 258 -15.08 -14.77 36.26
N ASP A 259 -14.83 -13.85 37.20
CA ASP A 259 -14.95 -14.11 38.63
C ASP A 259 -16.43 -14.37 39.03
N GLU A 260 -17.39 -13.64 38.46
CA GLU A 260 -18.83 -13.90 38.60
C GLU A 260 -19.24 -15.27 38.02
N ALA A 261 -18.80 -15.59 36.80
CA ALA A 261 -19.08 -16.88 36.17
C ALA A 261 -18.48 -18.06 36.95
N LYS A 262 -17.31 -17.87 37.58
CA LYS A 262 -16.70 -18.85 38.49
C LYS A 262 -17.53 -19.02 39.76
N ALA A 263 -17.91 -17.93 40.42
CA ALA A 263 -18.77 -17.98 41.61
C ALA A 263 -20.13 -18.64 41.31
N ALA A 264 -20.70 -18.39 40.13
CA ALA A 264 -21.92 -19.06 39.67
C ALA A 264 -21.73 -20.57 39.49
N LYS A 265 -20.60 -21.02 38.91
CA LYS A 265 -20.26 -22.45 38.78
C LYS A 265 -20.06 -23.13 40.13
N GLU A 266 -19.35 -22.50 41.07
CA GLU A 266 -19.15 -23.05 42.43
C GLU A 266 -20.49 -23.17 43.18
N LYS A 267 -21.36 -22.15 43.09
CA LYS A 267 -22.72 -22.17 43.64
C LYS A 267 -23.61 -23.25 43.01
N ALA A 268 -23.46 -23.51 41.70
CA ALA A 268 -24.15 -24.59 41.01
C ALA A 268 -23.64 -25.98 41.45
N ALA A 269 -22.33 -26.15 41.59
CA ALA A 269 -21.72 -27.40 42.06
C ALA A 269 -22.16 -27.77 43.49
N LEU A 270 -22.18 -26.80 44.41
CA LEU A 270 -22.69 -27.00 45.77
C LEU A 270 -24.17 -27.42 45.79
N LYS A 271 -24.99 -26.85 44.91
CA LYS A 271 -26.41 -27.23 44.75
C LYS A 271 -26.56 -28.64 44.17
N ALA A 272 -25.72 -29.01 43.19
CA ALA A 272 -25.73 -30.34 42.58
C ALA A 272 -25.26 -31.45 43.55
N ALA A 273 -24.33 -31.14 44.45
CA ALA A 273 -23.82 -32.06 45.47
C ALA A 273 -24.83 -32.40 46.60
N GLY A 274 -26.08 -31.94 46.51
CA GLY A 274 -27.12 -32.20 47.52
C GLY A 274 -26.93 -31.46 48.85
N ILE A 275 -25.90 -30.60 48.96
CA ILE A 275 -25.57 -29.82 50.17
C ILE A 275 -26.55 -28.65 50.30
N THR A 276 -27.80 -28.98 50.64
CA THR A 276 -28.81 -27.99 51.04
C THR A 276 -28.38 -27.34 52.36
N ALA A 277 -28.62 -26.04 52.50
CA ALA A 277 -28.05 -25.18 53.55
C ALA A 277 -28.39 -25.58 55.00
N GLN A 278 -29.32 -26.53 55.21
CA GLN A 278 -29.60 -27.12 56.51
C GLN A 278 -28.42 -27.97 57.04
N THR A 279 -27.57 -28.52 56.17
CA THR A 279 -26.40 -29.32 56.57
C THR A 279 -25.25 -28.46 57.11
N THR A 280 -24.93 -27.35 56.43
CA THR A 280 -23.90 -26.39 56.89
C THR A 280 -24.27 -25.71 58.20
N ALA A 281 -25.58 -25.44 58.42
CA ALA A 281 -26.08 -24.93 59.69
C ALA A 281 -25.91 -25.91 60.88
N ARG A 282 -25.97 -27.24 60.64
CA ARG A 282 -25.72 -28.23 61.70
C ARG A 282 -24.23 -28.38 62.05
N LEU A 283 -23.33 -28.25 61.06
CA LEU A 283 -21.89 -28.36 61.29
C LEU A 283 -21.29 -27.17 62.06
N SER A 284 -21.79 -25.95 61.83
CA SER A 284 -21.32 -24.74 62.55
C SER A 284 -21.77 -24.68 64.02
N ALA A 285 -22.87 -25.37 64.38
CA ALA A 285 -23.30 -25.53 65.77
C ALA A 285 -22.38 -26.49 66.55
N ALA A 286 -21.92 -27.58 65.92
CA ALA A 286 -21.14 -28.62 66.58
C ALA A 286 -19.72 -28.16 67.00
N SER A 287 -19.10 -27.24 66.25
CA SER A 287 -17.69 -26.84 66.47
C SER A 287 -17.49 -25.84 67.62
N ARG A 288 -18.54 -25.14 68.07
CA ARG A 288 -18.43 -24.12 69.14
C ARG A 288 -18.35 -24.71 70.57
N GLY A 289 -18.68 -25.99 70.76
CA GLY A 289 -18.82 -26.61 72.09
C GLY A 289 -17.55 -27.13 72.77
N ARG A 290 -16.33 -26.85 72.26
CA ARG A 290 -15.11 -27.60 72.67
C ARG A 290 -13.88 -26.75 73.06
N ARG A 291 -14.06 -25.54 73.59
CA ARG A 291 -12.97 -24.69 74.13
C ARG A 291 -13.26 -24.16 75.54
N SER A 292 -13.31 -25.05 76.53
CA SER A 292 -13.52 -24.67 77.95
C SER A 292 -13.05 -25.73 78.97
N ARG A 293 -11.79 -26.21 78.85
CA ARG A 293 -11.09 -26.94 79.93
C ARG A 293 -9.59 -27.03 79.66
N GLY A 294 -8.77 -26.56 80.60
CA GLY A 294 -7.32 -26.72 80.59
C GLY A 294 -6.59 -25.53 81.23
N LEU A 295 -5.80 -25.81 82.27
CA LEU A 295 -4.78 -24.96 82.90
C LEU A 295 -5.31 -23.69 83.62
N GLY A 296 -5.19 -23.55 84.94
CA GLY A 296 -4.62 -24.47 85.94
C GLY A 296 -3.09 -24.44 85.99
#